data_AF-A0A2D8XND0-F1
#
_entry.id   AF-A0A2D8XND0-F1
#
_cell.length_a   1.000
_cell.length_b   1.000
_cell.length_c   1.000
_cell.angle_alpha   90.00
_cell.angle_beta   90.00
_cell.angle_gamma   90.00
#
_symmetry.space_group_name_H-M   'P 1'
#
loop_
_entity.id
_entity.type
_entity.pdbx_description
1 polymer ?
#
loop_
_entity_poly.entity_id
_entity_poly.type
_entity_poly.pdbx_seq_one_letter_code
_entity_poly.pdbx_strand_id
1 'polypeptide(L)'
;MLFVPKEKQNLQKLLSLYHPRKDNMYQEFKAEEKATDEIDEINFEIEALLAAKQMDIDHAESVLRVEKGSAVSEMSSKEIKRDLLLMAKKNPVGFIAIANDENVGLRNVGIKAVEQGIVKISQDQRTFHWGSNDRKLMTVPFDEQPYSALAAWFKTDEGVDVFKTIQKKLQ
;
A
#
# COMPACT_ATOMS: atom_id res chain seq x y z
N MET A 1 4.90 -35.52 9.91
CA MET A 1 6.32 -35.34 9.54
C MET A 1 6.96 -36.72 9.46
N LEU A 2 7.54 -37.11 8.32
CA LEU A 2 8.24 -38.38 8.16
C LEU A 2 9.71 -38.17 8.51
N PHE A 3 10.21 -38.89 9.51
CA PHE A 3 11.62 -38.85 9.89
C PHE A 3 12.36 -40.07 9.33
N VAL A 4 13.43 -39.83 8.57
CA VAL A 4 14.31 -40.88 8.05
C VAL A 4 15.68 -40.75 8.72
N PRO A 5 16.09 -41.72 9.54
CA PRO A 5 17.29 -41.60 10.34
C PRO A 5 18.56 -41.73 9.48
N LYS A 6 19.67 -41.13 9.94
CA LYS A 6 20.91 -40.91 9.16
C LYS A 6 21.59 -42.21 8.71
N GLU A 7 21.36 -43.31 9.41
CA GLU A 7 21.88 -44.64 9.09
C GLU A 7 21.25 -45.18 7.79
N LYS A 8 20.05 -44.71 7.41
CA LYS A 8 19.35 -45.12 6.18
C LYS A 8 19.69 -44.22 4.98
N GLN A 9 20.99 -44.02 4.72
CA GLN A 9 21.48 -43.11 3.66
C GLN A 9 20.89 -43.40 2.27
N ASN A 10 20.72 -44.67 1.91
CA ASN A 10 20.14 -45.04 0.61
C ASN A 10 18.69 -44.60 0.48
N LEU A 11 17.90 -44.74 1.55
CA LEU A 11 16.51 -44.30 1.58
C LEU A 11 16.42 -42.77 1.57
N GLN A 12 17.30 -42.08 2.31
CA GLN A 12 17.39 -40.62 2.27
C GLN A 12 17.69 -40.13 0.84
N LYS A 13 18.72 -40.66 0.17
CA LYS A 13 19.04 -40.29 -1.21
C LYS A 13 17.91 -40.61 -2.18
N LEU A 14 17.24 -41.76 -2.04
CA LEU A 14 16.10 -42.13 -2.86
C LEU A 14 14.98 -41.08 -2.74
N LEU A 15 14.57 -40.75 -1.51
CA LEU A 15 13.47 -39.82 -1.25
C LEU A 15 13.84 -38.36 -1.61
N SER A 16 15.08 -37.94 -1.33
CA SER A 16 15.53 -36.56 -1.56
C SER A 16 15.96 -36.28 -3.00
N LEU A 17 16.38 -37.28 -3.80
CA LEU A 17 16.94 -37.02 -5.15
C LEU A 17 16.18 -37.70 -6.28
N TYR A 18 15.60 -38.87 -6.05
CA TYR A 18 15.17 -39.75 -7.14
C TYR A 18 13.69 -40.13 -7.14
N HIS A 19 12.98 -39.91 -6.02
CA HIS A 19 11.62 -40.40 -5.88
C HIS A 19 10.66 -39.58 -6.75
N PRO A 20 9.91 -40.18 -7.68
CA PRO A 20 9.08 -39.44 -8.65
C PRO A 20 8.00 -38.55 -8.03
N ARG A 21 7.59 -38.85 -6.80
CA ARG A 21 6.59 -38.07 -6.06
C ARG A 21 7.17 -36.95 -5.19
N LYS A 22 8.50 -36.77 -5.17
CA LYS A 22 9.13 -35.59 -4.58
C LYS A 22 8.58 -34.35 -5.28
N ASP A 23 8.32 -33.30 -4.51
CA ASP A 23 7.75 -32.01 -4.93
C ASP A 23 6.27 -32.06 -5.41
N ASN A 24 5.68 -33.26 -5.50
CA ASN A 24 4.26 -33.46 -5.83
C ASN A 24 3.42 -33.92 -4.63
N MET A 25 3.93 -34.86 -3.83
CA MET A 25 3.23 -35.39 -2.64
C MET A 25 3.93 -35.05 -1.33
N TYR A 26 5.23 -34.79 -1.39
CA TYR A 26 6.03 -34.40 -0.23
C TYR A 26 7.25 -33.62 -0.69
N GLN A 27 7.79 -32.80 0.20
CA GLN A 27 9.03 -32.08 0.01
C GLN A 27 10.01 -32.44 1.13
N GLU A 28 11.30 -32.32 0.83
CA GLU A 28 12.34 -32.45 1.84
C GLU A 28 12.29 -31.26 2.78
N PHE A 29 12.28 -31.53 4.09
CA PHE A 29 12.37 -30.46 5.07
C PHE A 29 13.81 -29.96 5.17
N LYS A 30 14.05 -28.74 4.66
CA LYS A 30 15.34 -28.07 4.73
C LYS A 30 15.26 -26.95 5.77
N ALA A 31 15.79 -27.21 6.95
CA ALA A 31 15.72 -26.29 8.08
C ALA A 31 16.40 -24.94 7.81
N GLU A 32 17.51 -24.94 7.05
CA GLU A 32 18.28 -23.73 6.71
C GLU A 32 17.49 -22.81 5.76
N GLU A 33 16.89 -23.34 4.71
CA GLU A 33 16.05 -22.57 3.76
C GLU A 33 14.85 -21.97 4.49
N LYS A 34 14.12 -22.78 5.29
CA LYS A 34 12.97 -22.29 6.07
C LYS A 34 13.36 -21.21 7.09
N ALA A 35 14.49 -21.38 7.78
CA ALA A 35 14.97 -20.37 8.72
C ALA A 35 15.37 -19.06 8.03
N THR A 36 15.90 -19.12 6.81
CA THR A 36 16.23 -17.93 6.00
C THR A 36 14.94 -17.21 5.61
N ASP A 37 13.95 -17.93 5.08
CA ASP A 37 12.65 -17.35 4.73
C ASP A 37 11.97 -16.72 5.95
N GLU A 38 11.99 -17.38 7.11
CA GLU A 38 11.45 -16.84 8.38
C GLU A 38 12.18 -15.55 8.82
N ILE A 39 13.51 -15.48 8.66
CA ILE A 39 14.29 -14.29 8.98
C ILE A 39 13.91 -13.13 8.05
N ASP A 40 13.75 -13.39 6.76
CA ASP A 40 13.36 -12.37 5.79
C ASP A 40 11.95 -11.83 6.06
N GLU A 41 10.99 -12.70 6.38
CA GLU A 41 9.64 -12.31 6.81
C GLU A 41 9.67 -11.40 8.06
N ILE A 42 10.47 -11.79 9.07
CA ILE A 42 10.65 -10.99 10.29
C ILE A 42 11.27 -9.63 9.97
N ASN A 43 12.27 -9.58 9.09
CA ASN A 43 12.93 -8.33 8.70
C ASN A 43 11.94 -7.38 7.99
N PHE A 44 11.10 -7.90 7.08
CA PHE A 44 10.05 -7.10 6.45
C PHE A 44 9.03 -6.58 7.47
N GLU A 45 8.60 -7.40 8.44
CA GLU A 45 7.69 -6.96 9.50
C GLU A 45 8.33 -5.84 10.34
N ILE A 46 9.60 -5.98 10.73
CA ILE A 46 10.33 -4.98 11.50
C ILE A 46 10.44 -3.66 10.71
N GLU A 47 10.82 -3.72 9.43
CA GLU A 47 10.93 -2.54 8.58
C GLU A 47 9.58 -1.82 8.45
N ALA A 48 8.51 -2.56 8.16
CA ALA A 48 7.17 -2.01 8.05
C ALA A 48 6.71 -1.34 9.36
N LEU A 49 6.93 -2.00 10.51
CA LEU A 49 6.58 -1.46 11.82
C LEU A 49 7.39 -0.21 12.18
N LEU A 50 8.68 -0.17 11.83
CA LEU A 50 9.52 1.01 12.04
C LEU A 50 9.06 2.18 11.17
N ALA A 51 8.78 1.93 9.88
CA ALA A 51 8.24 2.93 8.97
C ALA A 51 6.90 3.48 9.47
N ALA A 52 5.95 2.61 9.86
CA ALA A 52 4.68 3.02 10.44
C ALA A 52 4.85 3.84 11.73
N LYS A 53 5.80 3.48 12.59
CA LYS A 53 6.07 4.20 13.85
C LYS A 53 6.65 5.59 13.63
N GLN A 54 7.47 5.77 12.59
CA GLN A 54 8.13 7.03 12.27
C GLN A 54 7.28 7.96 11.40
N MET A 55 6.23 7.42 10.76
CA MET A 55 5.35 8.16 9.87
C MET A 55 4.64 9.31 10.58
N ASP A 56 4.61 10.48 9.93
CA ASP A 56 3.82 11.62 10.38
C ASP A 56 2.31 11.31 10.23
N ILE A 57 1.49 12.09 10.93
CA ILE A 57 0.06 11.78 11.03
C ILE A 57 -0.67 11.98 9.68
N ASP A 58 -0.25 12.93 8.86
CA ASP A 58 -0.92 13.25 7.60
C ASP A 58 -0.59 12.19 6.53
N HIS A 59 0.66 11.72 6.50
CA HIS A 59 1.06 10.61 5.65
C HIS A 59 0.42 9.29 6.12
N ALA A 60 0.37 9.06 7.44
CA ALA A 60 -0.31 7.90 8.03
C ALA A 60 -1.80 7.85 7.64
N GLU A 61 -2.48 8.99 7.68
CA GLU A 61 -3.86 9.11 7.24
C GLU A 61 -4.00 8.75 5.75
N SER A 62 -3.08 9.23 4.92
CA SER A 62 -3.06 8.98 3.46
C SER A 62 -2.88 7.50 3.15
N VAL A 63 -1.97 6.81 3.85
CA VAL A 63 -1.73 5.38 3.70
C VAL A 63 -2.94 4.58 4.18
N LEU A 64 -3.47 4.88 5.37
CA LEU A 64 -4.58 4.13 5.95
C LEU A 64 -5.88 4.28 5.14
N ARG A 65 -6.06 5.41 4.45
CA ARG A 65 -7.21 5.66 3.58
C ARG A 65 -7.31 4.68 2.42
N VAL A 66 -6.20 4.05 2.01
CA VAL A 66 -6.24 3.00 0.97
C VAL A 66 -7.06 1.79 1.41
N GLU A 67 -6.99 1.43 2.71
CA GLU A 67 -7.76 0.31 3.26
C GLU A 67 -9.12 0.74 3.83
N LYS A 68 -9.14 1.87 4.55
CA LYS A 68 -10.30 2.31 5.34
C LYS A 68 -11.19 3.33 4.62
N GLY A 69 -10.77 3.87 3.48
CA GLY A 69 -11.51 4.88 2.73
C GLY A 69 -11.74 6.16 3.54
N SER A 70 -12.87 6.83 3.28
CA SER A 70 -13.21 8.13 3.87
C SER A 70 -13.37 8.11 5.40
N ALA A 71 -13.61 6.93 6.00
CA ALA A 71 -13.77 6.75 7.44
C ALA A 71 -12.54 7.21 8.23
N VAL A 72 -11.35 7.24 7.62
CA VAL A 72 -10.13 7.72 8.27
C VAL A 72 -10.25 9.19 8.71
N SER A 73 -11.03 10.00 8.00
CA SER A 73 -11.24 11.42 8.33
C SER A 73 -11.92 11.64 9.69
N GLU A 74 -12.63 10.64 10.20
CA GLU A 74 -13.35 10.69 11.48
C GLU A 74 -12.55 10.08 12.63
N MET A 75 -11.38 9.50 12.34
CA MET A 75 -10.55 8.81 13.32
C MET A 75 -9.66 9.79 14.09
N SER A 76 -9.48 9.54 15.38
CA SER A 76 -8.49 10.27 16.17
C SER A 76 -7.06 9.91 15.76
N SER A 77 -6.10 10.80 16.03
CA SER A 77 -4.68 10.51 15.72
C SER A 77 -4.13 9.26 16.42
N LYS A 78 -4.70 8.90 17.57
CA LYS A 78 -4.35 7.66 18.29
C LYS A 78 -4.86 6.43 17.54
N GLU A 79 -6.07 6.48 17.00
CA GLU A 79 -6.66 5.41 16.22
C GLU A 79 -5.93 5.21 14.90
N ILE A 80 -5.59 6.31 14.20
CA ILE A 80 -4.81 6.25 12.95
C ILE A 80 -3.47 5.57 13.21
N LYS A 81 -2.70 6.00 14.22
CA LYS A 81 -1.41 5.38 14.55
C LYS A 81 -1.53 3.91 14.93
N ARG A 82 -2.55 3.55 15.70
CA ARG A 82 -2.81 2.17 16.08
C ARG A 82 -3.12 1.32 14.85
N ASP A 83 -4.06 1.77 14.02
CA ASP A 83 -4.53 1.00 12.87
C ASP A 83 -3.45 0.92 11.78
N LEU A 84 -2.61 1.94 11.62
CA LEU A 84 -1.43 1.91 10.75
C LEU A 84 -0.42 0.84 11.19
N LEU A 85 -0.12 0.76 12.50
CA LEU A 85 0.76 -0.30 13.04
C LEU A 85 0.15 -1.70 12.84
N LEU A 86 -1.18 -1.83 12.98
CA LEU A 86 -1.87 -3.09 12.71
C LEU A 86 -1.80 -3.48 11.22
N MET A 87 -1.93 -2.51 10.32
CA MET A 87 -1.78 -2.71 8.87
C MET A 87 -0.36 -3.19 8.53
N ALA A 88 0.66 -2.47 9.01
CA ALA A 88 2.07 -2.82 8.84
C ALA A 88 2.39 -4.23 9.37
N LYS A 89 1.82 -4.59 10.52
CA LYS A 89 1.99 -5.93 11.10
C LYS A 89 1.33 -7.03 10.28
N LYS A 90 0.09 -6.80 9.82
CA LYS A 90 -0.72 -7.84 9.14
C LYS A 90 -0.26 -8.10 7.72
N ASN A 91 0.24 -7.07 7.03
CA ASN A 91 0.72 -7.17 5.66
C ASN A 91 1.92 -6.22 5.45
N PRO A 92 3.12 -6.59 5.92
CA PRO A 92 4.31 -5.75 5.84
C PRO A 92 4.63 -5.31 4.41
N VAL A 93 4.61 -6.26 3.46
CA VAL A 93 4.94 -6.00 2.06
C VAL A 93 3.94 -5.04 1.41
N GLY A 94 2.64 -5.27 1.60
CA GLY A 94 1.61 -4.38 1.07
C GLY A 94 1.63 -3.00 1.71
N PHE A 95 1.90 -2.93 3.01
CA PHE A 95 2.07 -1.66 3.71
C PHE A 95 3.25 -0.86 3.13
N ILE A 96 4.44 -1.47 3.00
CA ILE A 96 5.63 -0.82 2.45
C ILE A 96 5.37 -0.31 1.03
N ALA A 97 4.69 -1.11 0.19
CA ALA A 97 4.34 -0.70 -1.17
C ALA A 97 3.48 0.57 -1.21
N ILE A 98 2.51 0.69 -0.29
CA ILE A 98 1.65 1.88 -0.20
C ILE A 98 2.40 3.06 0.43
N ALA A 99 3.17 2.81 1.49
CA ALA A 99 3.93 3.82 2.22
C ALA A 99 4.98 4.51 1.33
N ASN A 100 5.58 3.75 0.40
CA ASN A 100 6.57 4.23 -0.54
C ASN A 100 5.96 4.82 -1.83
N ASP A 101 4.64 4.77 -2.02
CA ASP A 101 4.00 5.41 -3.16
C ASP A 101 3.98 6.93 -2.96
N GLU A 102 4.88 7.64 -3.65
CA GLU A 102 5.01 9.09 -3.62
C GLU A 102 3.70 9.84 -3.99
N ASN A 103 2.78 9.18 -4.70
CA ASN A 103 1.52 9.77 -5.10
C ASN A 103 0.41 9.57 -4.06
N VAL A 104 0.60 8.77 -3.00
CA VAL A 104 -0.45 8.48 -2.01
C VAL A 104 -0.94 9.76 -1.34
N GLY A 105 -0.03 10.67 -0.98
CA GLY A 105 -0.38 11.98 -0.42
C GLY A 105 -1.09 12.87 -1.43
N LEU A 106 -0.62 12.92 -2.68
CA LEU A 106 -1.24 13.72 -3.75
C LEU A 106 -2.67 13.26 -4.04
N ARG A 107 -2.90 11.94 -4.09
CA ARG A 107 -4.24 11.35 -4.24
C ARG A 107 -5.13 11.72 -3.06
N ASN A 108 -4.61 11.63 -1.83
CA ASN A 108 -5.37 11.96 -0.63
C ASN A 108 -5.81 13.44 -0.62
N VAL A 109 -4.93 14.36 -1.02
CA VAL A 109 -5.28 15.78 -1.16
C VAL A 109 -6.43 15.97 -2.17
N GLY A 110 -6.37 15.28 -3.31
CA GLY A 110 -7.45 15.30 -4.30
C GLY A 110 -8.78 14.77 -3.75
N ILE A 111 -8.75 13.65 -3.02
CA ILE A 111 -9.93 13.05 -2.38
C ILE A 111 -10.54 14.02 -1.37
N LYS A 112 -9.73 14.56 -0.44
CA LYS A 112 -10.17 15.54 0.56
C LYS A 112 -10.78 16.79 -0.09
N ALA A 113 -10.18 17.27 -1.18
CA ALA A 113 -10.69 18.43 -1.91
C ALA A 113 -12.07 18.17 -2.52
N VAL A 114 -12.34 16.94 -2.97
CA VAL A 114 -13.66 16.53 -3.46
C VAL A 114 -14.66 16.37 -2.31
N GLU A 115 -14.25 15.74 -1.21
CA GLU A 115 -15.08 15.56 0.00
C GLU A 115 -15.54 16.91 0.59
N GLN A 116 -14.68 17.93 0.57
CA GLN A 116 -15.00 19.29 1.04
C GLN A 116 -15.64 20.19 -0.04
N GLY A 117 -15.88 19.69 -1.25
CA GLY A 117 -16.47 20.46 -2.34
C GLY A 117 -15.60 21.59 -2.90
N ILE A 118 -14.29 21.59 -2.61
CA ILE A 118 -13.32 22.52 -3.20
C ILE A 118 -13.14 22.21 -4.68
N VAL A 119 -13.04 20.92 -4.99
CA VAL A 119 -13.02 20.34 -6.34
C VAL A 119 -14.25 19.46 -6.47
N LYS A 120 -14.74 19.25 -7.69
CA LYS A 120 -15.75 18.24 -7.99
C LYS A 120 -15.31 17.39 -9.17
N ILE A 121 -15.66 16.13 -9.13
CA ILE A 121 -15.48 15.21 -10.25
C ILE A 121 -16.83 15.01 -10.95
N SER A 122 -16.82 14.93 -12.28
CA SER A 122 -18.00 14.60 -13.05
C SER A 122 -18.53 13.20 -12.69
N GLN A 123 -19.83 12.95 -12.92
CA GLN A 123 -20.47 11.67 -12.58
C GLN A 123 -19.84 10.48 -13.34
N ASP A 124 -19.37 10.71 -14.56
CA ASP A 124 -18.64 9.73 -15.37
C ASP A 124 -17.17 9.57 -14.96
N GLN A 125 -16.72 10.31 -13.94
CA GLN A 125 -15.36 10.35 -13.41
C GLN A 125 -14.29 10.76 -14.42
N ARG A 126 -14.65 11.50 -15.48
CA ARG A 126 -13.72 11.87 -16.56
C ARG A 126 -13.14 13.28 -16.46
N THR A 127 -13.69 14.13 -15.61
CA THR A 127 -13.27 15.53 -15.53
C THR A 127 -13.32 16.07 -14.12
N PHE A 128 -12.28 16.79 -13.73
CA PHE A 128 -12.25 17.56 -12.49
C PHE A 128 -12.54 19.02 -12.77
N HIS A 129 -13.32 19.64 -11.90
CA HIS A 129 -13.72 21.05 -11.96
C HIS A 129 -13.55 21.69 -10.59
N TRP A 130 -13.41 23.02 -10.56
CA TRP A 130 -13.58 23.77 -9.33
C TRP A 130 -15.02 23.67 -8.83
N GLY A 131 -15.20 23.42 -7.53
CA GLY A 131 -16.53 23.42 -6.92
C GLY A 131 -17.19 24.80 -6.91
N SER A 132 -16.40 25.88 -6.83
CA SER A 132 -16.90 27.25 -6.67
C SER A 132 -17.50 27.87 -7.92
N ASN A 133 -17.00 27.55 -9.11
CA ASN A 133 -17.38 28.22 -10.36
C ASN A 133 -17.48 27.27 -11.57
N ASP A 134 -17.37 25.96 -11.33
CA ASP A 134 -17.44 24.93 -12.36
C ASP A 134 -16.39 25.05 -13.48
N ARG A 135 -15.31 25.82 -13.26
CA ARG A 135 -14.24 25.89 -14.26
C ARG A 135 -13.48 24.58 -14.27
N LYS A 136 -13.32 23.99 -15.46
CA LYS A 136 -12.57 22.76 -15.68
C LYS A 136 -11.11 22.90 -15.23
N LEU A 137 -10.62 21.86 -14.56
CA LEU A 137 -9.23 21.71 -14.11
C LEU A 137 -8.47 20.77 -15.05
N MET A 138 -8.97 19.55 -15.22
CA MET A 138 -8.34 18.56 -16.08
C MET A 138 -9.35 17.54 -16.61
N THR A 139 -8.93 16.80 -17.63
CA THR A 139 -9.60 15.58 -18.08
C THR A 139 -8.75 14.38 -17.69
N VAL A 140 -9.41 13.36 -17.13
CA VAL A 140 -8.79 12.06 -16.84
C VAL A 140 -8.51 11.35 -18.17
N PRO A 141 -7.27 10.90 -18.42
CA PRO A 141 -6.94 10.09 -19.60
C PRO A 141 -7.81 8.82 -19.68
N PHE A 142 -7.96 8.29 -20.89
CA PHE A 142 -8.70 7.05 -21.08
C PHE A 142 -7.99 5.89 -20.37
N ASP A 143 -8.75 5.00 -19.73
CA ASP A 143 -8.29 3.86 -18.92
C ASP A 143 -7.42 4.20 -17.68
N GLU A 144 -7.40 5.46 -17.23
CA GLU A 144 -6.74 5.83 -15.98
C GLU A 144 -7.70 5.96 -14.80
N GLN A 145 -7.20 5.61 -13.61
CA GLN A 145 -7.92 5.86 -12.36
C GLN A 145 -7.91 7.38 -12.06
N PRO A 146 -9.06 8.02 -11.78
CA PRO A 146 -9.17 9.48 -11.73
C PRO A 146 -8.22 10.19 -10.77
N TYR A 147 -8.08 9.68 -9.55
CA TYR A 147 -7.22 10.30 -8.54
C TYR A 147 -5.73 10.06 -8.84
N SER A 148 -5.39 8.96 -9.49
CA SER A 148 -4.04 8.67 -9.97
C SER A 148 -3.65 9.63 -11.09
N ALA A 149 -4.56 9.87 -12.04
CA ALA A 149 -4.41 10.89 -13.07
C ALA A 149 -4.29 12.30 -12.47
N LEU A 150 -5.09 12.61 -11.44
CA LEU A 150 -5.02 13.89 -10.73
C LEU A 150 -3.69 14.08 -10.01
N ALA A 151 -3.19 13.04 -9.34
CA ALA A 151 -1.88 13.07 -8.68
C ALA A 151 -0.74 13.27 -9.68
N ALA A 152 -0.79 12.62 -10.85
CA ALA A 152 0.16 12.87 -11.93
C ALA A 152 0.02 14.31 -12.46
N TRP A 153 -1.20 14.80 -12.65
CA TRP A 153 -1.45 16.15 -13.13
C TRP A 153 -0.94 17.22 -12.15
N PHE A 154 -1.05 17.01 -10.83
CA PHE A 154 -0.47 17.90 -9.82
C PHE A 154 1.06 18.06 -9.92
N LYS A 155 1.76 17.19 -10.64
CA LYS A 155 3.21 17.31 -10.90
C LYS A 155 3.53 18.14 -12.16
N THR A 156 2.52 18.55 -12.93
CA THR A 156 2.70 19.43 -14.10
C THR A 156 2.75 20.90 -13.70
N ASP A 157 3.30 21.76 -14.57
CA ASP A 157 3.40 23.20 -14.28
C ASP A 157 2.05 23.85 -13.92
N GLU A 158 0.98 23.50 -14.65
CA GLU A 158 -0.38 23.99 -14.35
C GLU A 158 -0.93 23.37 -13.06
N GLY A 159 -0.73 22.07 -12.86
CA GLY A 159 -1.30 21.35 -11.74
C GLY A 159 -0.67 21.70 -10.39
N VAL A 160 0.62 22.07 -10.36
CA VAL A 160 1.31 22.46 -9.13
C VAL A 160 0.68 23.70 -8.49
N ASP A 161 0.28 24.71 -9.29
CA ASP A 161 -0.35 25.92 -8.77
C ASP A 161 -1.77 25.69 -8.27
N VAL A 162 -2.51 24.81 -8.94
CA VAL A 162 -3.82 24.36 -8.49
C VAL A 162 -3.70 23.55 -7.20
N PHE A 163 -2.72 22.64 -7.10
CA PHE A 163 -2.44 21.87 -5.90
C PHE A 163 -2.16 22.77 -4.68
N LYS A 164 -1.28 23.77 -4.83
CA LYS A 164 -1.01 24.76 -3.76
C LYS A 164 -2.28 25.51 -3.34
N THR A 165 -3.14 25.84 -4.30
CA THR A 165 -4.41 26.52 -4.04
C THR A 165 -5.38 25.63 -3.26
N ILE A 166 -5.45 24.34 -3.62
CA ILE A 166 -6.26 23.35 -2.91
C ILE A 166 -5.75 23.16 -1.48
N GLN A 167 -4.44 22.99 -1.29
CA GLN A 167 -3.86 22.83 0.05
C GLN A 167 -4.19 24.01 0.97
N LYS A 168 -4.12 25.24 0.46
CA LYS A 168 -4.50 26.45 1.22
C LYS A 168 -5.98 26.48 1.63
N LYS A 169 -6.86 25.84 0.86
CA LYS A 169 -8.29 25.75 1.17
C LYS A 169 -8.64 24.60 2.11
N LEU A 170 -7.74 23.62 2.24
CA LEU A 170 -7.89 22.46 3.14
C LEU A 170 -7.39 22.74 4.57
N GLN A 171 -6.58 23.80 4.75
CA GLN A 171 -6.19 24.34 6.06
C GLN A 171 -7.31 25.19 6.65
#